data_AF-A0A936DJT0-F1
#
_entry.id   AF-A0A936DJT0-F1
#
_cell.length_a   1.000
_cell.length_b   1.000
_cell.length_c   1.000
_cell.angle_alpha   90.00
_cell.angle_beta   90.00
_cell.angle_gamma   90.00
#
_symmetry.space_group_name_H-M   'P 1'
#
loop_
_entity.id
_entity.type
_entity.pdbx_description
1 polymer ?
#
loop_
_entity_poly.entity_id
_entity_poly.type
_entity_poly.pdbx_seq_one_letter_code
_entity_poly.pdbx_strand_id
1 'polypeptide(L)'
;MSIQVREWLIRASLLVGALIHLPPVAGLGGASALARLYGVSWSDPTTLLLLQHRAVLFGLLVLPMLIALKHQSWRMPALLMAITSVAAFLLLGVPADAPWDPSINRVLWVDAIALPCLVLGLVLEQKRAPEGARPDDNQGPEYQGPRPQSTTRGGGGGAE
;
A
#
# COMPACT_ATOMS: atom_id res chain seq x y z
N MET A 1 8.18 16.60 -9.98
CA MET A 1 7.76 15.30 -10.56
C MET A 1 6.30 15.40 -10.98
N SER A 2 5.95 15.02 -12.21
CA SER A 2 4.56 15.11 -12.67
C SER A 2 3.64 14.16 -11.88
N ILE A 3 2.35 14.50 -11.78
CA ILE A 3 1.33 13.70 -11.08
C ILE A 3 1.30 12.27 -11.64
N GLN A 4 1.39 12.14 -12.96
CA GLN A 4 1.42 10.85 -13.65
C GLN A 4 2.63 10.00 -13.23
N VAL A 5 3.85 10.56 -13.25
CA VAL A 5 5.05 9.81 -12.88
C VAL A 5 4.98 9.32 -11.42
N ARG A 6 4.49 10.15 -10.50
CA ARG A 6 4.30 9.75 -9.10
C ARG A 6 3.38 8.54 -8.97
N GLU A 7 2.24 8.59 -9.66
CA GLU A 7 1.24 7.53 -9.65
C GLU A 7 1.83 6.20 -10.17
N TRP A 8 2.58 6.27 -11.27
CA TRP A 8 3.27 5.10 -11.83
C TRP A 8 4.26 4.49 -10.86
N LEU A 9 5.06 5.31 -10.16
CA LEU A 9 6.04 4.82 -9.18
C LEU A 9 5.37 4.13 -7.98
N ILE A 10 4.27 4.67 -7.48
CA ILE A 10 3.51 4.06 -6.36
C ILE A 10 2.95 2.70 -6.79
N ARG A 11 2.30 2.63 -7.96
CA ARG A 11 1.77 1.37 -8.50
C ARG A 11 2.88 0.36 -8.79
N ALA A 12 4.01 0.81 -9.33
CA ALA A 12 5.17 -0.04 -9.57
C ALA A 12 5.71 -0.63 -8.25
N SER A 13 5.80 0.18 -7.20
CA SER A 13 6.25 -0.27 -5.87
C SER A 13 5.32 -1.34 -5.29
N LEU A 14 4.00 -1.12 -5.38
CA LEU A 14 2.99 -2.11 -4.99
C LEU A 14 3.10 -3.40 -5.81
N LEU A 15 3.33 -3.28 -7.12
CA LEU A 15 3.47 -4.43 -8.01
C LEU A 15 4.74 -5.23 -7.71
N VAL A 16 5.87 -4.56 -7.52
CA VAL A 16 7.13 -5.20 -7.08
C VAL A 16 6.89 -5.95 -5.79
N GLY A 17 6.29 -5.29 -4.80
CA GLY A 17 5.95 -5.91 -3.53
C GLY A 17 5.05 -7.13 -3.66
N ALA A 18 3.99 -7.06 -4.48
CA ALA A 18 3.11 -8.18 -4.73
C ALA A 18 3.85 -9.36 -5.37
N LEU A 19 4.74 -9.08 -6.34
CA LEU A 19 5.50 -10.11 -7.04
C LEU A 19 6.52 -10.82 -6.15
N ILE A 20 7.22 -10.11 -5.25
CA ILE A 20 8.20 -10.75 -4.36
C ILE A 20 7.53 -11.59 -3.26
N HIS A 21 6.29 -11.25 -2.86
CA HIS A 21 5.52 -11.98 -1.85
C HIS A 21 4.65 -13.10 -2.45
N LEU A 22 4.56 -13.19 -3.78
CA LEU A 22 3.75 -14.21 -4.46
C LEU A 22 4.31 -15.64 -4.37
N PRO A 23 5.63 -15.90 -4.47
CA PRO A 23 6.15 -17.27 -4.49
C PRO A 23 5.74 -18.12 -3.27
N PRO A 24 5.78 -17.62 -2.01
CA PRO A 24 5.31 -18.39 -0.86
C PRO A 24 3.84 -18.84 -0.94
N VAL A 25 2.99 -18.12 -1.67
CA VAL A 25 1.56 -18.46 -1.84
C VAL A 25 1.38 -19.81 -2.53
N ALA A 26 2.33 -20.25 -3.36
CA ALA A 26 2.29 -21.58 -3.99
C ALA A 26 2.26 -22.73 -2.96
N GLY A 27 2.68 -22.47 -1.71
CA GLY A 27 2.58 -23.44 -0.62
C GLY A 27 1.16 -23.89 -0.29
N LEU A 28 0.13 -23.13 -0.70
CA LEU A 28 -1.29 -23.55 -0.60
C LEU A 28 -1.58 -24.85 -1.37
N GLY A 29 -0.80 -25.14 -2.41
CA GLY A 29 -0.91 -26.40 -3.17
C GLY A 29 -0.32 -27.62 -2.45
N GLY A 30 0.17 -27.45 -1.21
CA GLY A 30 0.70 -28.53 -0.39
C GLY A 30 2.08 -29.04 -0.81
N ALA A 31 2.40 -30.27 -0.40
CA ALA A 31 3.75 -30.83 -0.52
C ALA A 31 4.25 -30.91 -1.97
N SER A 32 3.37 -31.23 -2.93
CA SER A 32 3.72 -31.33 -4.35
C SER A 32 4.06 -29.97 -4.97
N ALA A 33 3.32 -28.91 -4.61
CA ALA A 33 3.62 -27.55 -5.06
C ALA A 33 4.94 -27.03 -4.46
N LEU A 34 5.16 -27.28 -3.16
CA LEU A 34 6.40 -26.93 -2.48
C LEU A 34 7.61 -27.70 -3.05
N ALA A 35 7.46 -28.99 -3.37
CA ALA A 35 8.51 -29.78 -4.00
C ALA A 35 8.88 -29.25 -5.39
N ARG A 36 7.90 -28.79 -6.17
CA ARG A 36 8.16 -28.14 -7.47
C ARG A 36 8.84 -26.78 -7.33
N LEU A 37 8.53 -26.02 -6.28
CA LEU A 37 9.07 -24.67 -6.08
C LEU A 37 10.48 -24.67 -5.49
N TYR A 38 10.75 -25.57 -4.54
CA TYR A 38 12.02 -25.60 -3.80
C TYR A 38 12.91 -26.80 -4.16
N GLY A 39 12.40 -27.78 -4.91
CA GLY A 39 13.17 -29.00 -5.25
C GLY A 39 13.36 -29.97 -4.08
N VAL A 40 12.64 -29.75 -2.96
CA VAL A 40 12.76 -30.53 -1.72
C VAL A 40 11.44 -31.21 -1.39
N SER A 41 11.48 -32.49 -1.08
CA SER A 41 10.30 -33.24 -0.59
C SER A 41 10.07 -32.97 0.90
N TRP A 42 8.87 -32.52 1.24
CA TRP A 42 8.44 -32.32 2.63
C TRP A 42 7.64 -33.53 3.09
N SER A 43 8.22 -34.36 3.96
CA SER A 43 7.57 -35.57 4.51
C SER A 43 6.98 -35.36 5.90
N ASP A 44 7.50 -34.40 6.67
CA ASP A 44 7.02 -34.08 8.02
C ASP A 44 5.70 -33.27 7.96
N PRO A 45 4.57 -33.82 8.47
CA PRO A 45 3.27 -33.14 8.42
C PRO A 45 3.25 -31.81 9.18
N THR A 46 4.01 -31.70 10.28
CA THR A 46 4.07 -30.48 11.11
C THR A 46 4.68 -29.32 10.32
N THR A 47 5.84 -29.56 9.71
CA THR A 47 6.53 -28.58 8.86
C THR A 47 5.67 -28.19 7.67
N LEU A 48 5.00 -29.16 7.03
CA LEU A 48 4.11 -28.88 5.91
C LEU A 48 2.96 -27.94 6.30
N LEU A 49 2.33 -28.16 7.46
CA LEU A 49 1.28 -27.29 7.97
C LEU A 49 1.79 -25.86 8.21
N LEU A 50 2.97 -25.70 8.78
CA LEU A 50 3.59 -24.38 9.00
C LEU A 50 3.88 -23.65 7.68
N LEU A 51 4.37 -24.37 6.66
CA LEU A 51 4.60 -23.80 5.33
C LEU A 51 3.30 -23.41 4.63
N GLN A 52 2.24 -24.20 4.76
CA GLN A 52 0.91 -23.85 4.25
C GLN A 52 0.31 -22.64 4.97
N HIS A 53 0.44 -22.58 6.29
CA HIS A 53 0.01 -21.41 7.07
C HIS A 53 0.76 -20.16 6.62
N ARG A 54 2.08 -20.25 6.42
CA ARG A 54 2.88 -19.17 5.84
C ARG A 54 2.33 -18.77 4.47
N ALA A 55 2.01 -19.72 3.61
CA ALA A 55 1.43 -19.43 2.30
C ALA A 55 0.11 -18.63 2.40
N VAL A 56 -0.75 -18.94 3.38
CA VAL A 56 -1.96 -18.16 3.66
C VAL A 56 -1.62 -16.72 4.08
N LEU A 57 -0.68 -16.54 5.00
CA LEU A 57 -0.27 -15.20 5.46
C LEU A 57 0.29 -14.34 4.31
N PHE A 58 1.08 -14.93 3.41
CA PHE A 58 1.55 -14.23 2.22
C PHE A 58 0.41 -13.94 1.23
N GLY A 59 -0.60 -14.81 1.13
CA GLY A 59 -1.82 -14.52 0.37
C GLY A 59 -2.59 -13.31 0.93
N LEU A 60 -2.73 -13.24 2.26
CA LEU A 60 -3.32 -12.09 2.96
C LEU A 60 -2.51 -10.81 2.79
N LEU A 61 -1.21 -10.91 2.49
CA LEU A 61 -0.35 -9.77 2.23
C LEU A 61 -0.44 -9.30 0.77
N VAL A 62 -0.40 -10.22 -0.20
CA VAL A 62 -0.44 -9.92 -1.63
C VAL A 62 -1.79 -9.33 -2.06
N LEU A 63 -2.90 -9.86 -1.54
CA LEU A 63 -4.24 -9.45 -1.97
C LEU A 63 -4.52 -7.94 -1.76
N PRO A 64 -4.27 -7.35 -0.58
CA PRO A 64 -4.34 -5.89 -0.37
C PRO A 64 -3.48 -5.08 -1.34
N MET A 65 -2.29 -5.57 -1.72
CA MET A 65 -1.40 -4.88 -2.65
C MET A 65 -1.98 -4.84 -4.06
N LEU A 66 -2.61 -5.94 -4.51
CA LEU A 66 -3.31 -5.99 -5.79
C LEU A 66 -4.56 -5.10 -5.79
N ILE A 67 -5.32 -5.08 -4.69
CA ILE A 67 -6.47 -4.18 -4.50
C ILE A 67 -6.00 -2.72 -4.58
N ALA A 68 -4.88 -2.39 -3.94
CA ALA A 68 -4.28 -1.05 -3.90
C ALA A 68 -3.85 -0.49 -5.27
N LEU A 69 -3.65 -1.35 -6.27
CA LEU A 69 -3.40 -0.91 -7.65
C LEU A 69 -4.60 -0.14 -8.24
N LYS A 70 -5.81 -0.51 -7.82
CA LYS A 70 -7.07 0.10 -8.30
C LYS A 70 -7.72 1.00 -7.26
N HIS A 71 -7.61 0.68 -5.97
CA HIS A 71 -8.26 1.38 -4.87
C HIS A 71 -7.27 2.15 -4.03
N GLN A 72 -7.34 3.48 -4.13
CA GLN A 72 -6.42 4.40 -3.49
C GLN A 72 -6.34 4.24 -1.97
N SER A 73 -7.49 4.02 -1.32
CA SER A 73 -7.59 3.86 0.14
C SER A 73 -6.78 2.68 0.69
N TRP A 74 -6.43 1.70 -0.15
CA TRP A 74 -5.68 0.51 0.24
C TRP A 74 -4.15 0.67 0.13
N ARG A 75 -3.64 1.74 -0.48
CA ARG A 75 -2.19 1.88 -0.75
C ARG A 75 -1.36 2.02 0.50
N MET A 76 -1.75 2.94 1.38
CA MET A 76 -1.06 3.15 2.66
C MET A 76 -0.99 1.86 3.49
N PRO A 77 -2.11 1.16 3.81
CA PRO A 77 -2.02 -0.08 4.58
C PRO A 77 -1.24 -1.17 3.82
N ALA A 78 -1.41 -1.32 2.51
CA ALA A 78 -0.69 -2.34 1.73
C ALA A 78 0.84 -2.11 1.72
N LEU A 79 1.30 -0.88 1.55
CA LEU A 79 2.72 -0.53 1.60
C LEU A 79 3.32 -0.77 2.99
N LEU A 80 2.61 -0.36 4.05
CA LEU A 80 3.06 -0.58 5.42
C LEU A 80 3.17 -2.07 5.76
N MET A 81 2.17 -2.88 5.36
CA MET A 81 2.23 -4.33 5.58
C MET A 81 3.40 -4.96 4.83
N ALA A 82 3.62 -4.59 3.56
CA ALA A 82 4.72 -5.12 2.75
C ALA A 82 6.10 -4.76 3.31
N ILE A 83 6.29 -3.49 3.71
CA ILE A 83 7.53 -3.04 4.35
C ILE A 83 7.76 -3.78 5.66
N THR A 84 6.71 -3.94 6.48
CA THR A 84 6.82 -4.65 7.76
C THR A 84 7.23 -6.11 7.55
N SER A 85 6.62 -6.79 6.59
CA SER A 85 6.97 -8.17 6.22
C SER A 85 8.44 -8.30 5.80
N VAL A 86 8.87 -7.48 4.83
CA VAL A 86 10.24 -7.49 4.30
C VAL A 86 11.26 -7.14 5.38
N ALA A 87 11.03 -6.07 6.14
CA ALA A 87 11.93 -5.65 7.21
C ALA A 87 12.05 -6.73 8.30
N ALA A 88 10.93 -7.34 8.72
CA ALA A 88 10.96 -8.43 9.68
C ALA A 88 11.75 -9.64 9.16
N PHE A 89 11.53 -10.04 7.91
CA PHE A 89 12.26 -11.17 7.32
C PHE A 89 13.76 -10.90 7.20
N LEU A 90 14.15 -9.70 6.73
CA LEU A 90 15.56 -9.30 6.66
C LEU A 90 16.21 -9.28 8.03
N LEU A 91 15.55 -8.72 9.05
CA LEU A 91 16.06 -8.67 10.43
C LEU A 91 16.25 -10.08 11.02
N LEU A 92 15.32 -11.00 10.76
CA LEU A 92 15.45 -12.40 11.18
C LEU A 92 16.54 -13.16 10.42
N GLY A 93 16.89 -12.72 9.20
CA GLY A 93 17.96 -13.28 8.38
C GLY A 93 19.36 -12.77 8.72
N VAL A 94 19.50 -11.76 9.59
CA VAL A 94 20.79 -11.15 9.98
C VAL A 94 21.80 -12.08 10.68
N PRO A 95 21.42 -13.08 11.49
CA PRO A 95 22.40 -13.91 12.20
C PRO A 95 23.47 -14.47 11.25
N ALA A 96 24.72 -14.00 11.43
CA ALA A 96 25.80 -14.11 10.45
C ALA A 96 26.30 -15.54 10.21
N ASP A 97 25.97 -16.45 11.12
CA ASP A 97 26.55 -17.79 11.19
C ASP A 97 25.55 -18.87 10.72
N ALA A 98 24.34 -18.48 10.34
CA ALA A 98 23.30 -19.42 9.95
C ALA A 98 23.54 -19.92 8.52
N PRO A 99 23.74 -21.24 8.29
CA PRO A 99 23.87 -21.80 6.96
C PRO A 99 22.48 -21.90 6.32
N TRP A 100 21.92 -20.76 5.90
CA TRP A 100 20.64 -20.75 5.20
C TRP A 100 20.76 -21.49 3.87
N ASP A 101 19.68 -22.18 3.49
CA ASP A 101 19.56 -22.78 2.17
C ASP A 101 19.77 -21.70 1.07
N PRO A 102 20.41 -22.03 -0.07
CA PRO A 102 20.61 -21.08 -1.17
C PRO A 102 19.33 -20.41 -1.67
N SER A 103 18.17 -21.09 -1.56
CA SER A 103 16.87 -20.50 -1.89
C SER A 103 16.50 -19.36 -0.94
N ILE A 104 16.75 -19.49 0.36
CA ILE A 104 16.50 -18.45 1.38
C ILE A 104 17.44 -17.27 1.16
N ASN A 105 18.72 -17.50 0.86
CA ASN A 105 19.67 -16.43 0.54
C ASN A 105 19.22 -15.61 -0.67
N ARG A 106 18.64 -16.26 -1.69
CA ARG A 106 18.11 -15.55 -2.86
C ARG A 106 16.94 -14.65 -2.48
N VAL A 107 16.03 -15.11 -1.62
CA VAL A 107 14.89 -14.30 -1.14
C VAL A 107 15.38 -13.11 -0.32
N LEU A 108 16.36 -13.30 0.58
CA LEU A 108 16.96 -12.21 1.36
C LEU A 108 17.54 -11.10 0.45
N TRP A 109 18.25 -11.47 -0.62
CA TRP A 109 18.77 -10.49 -1.58
C TRP A 109 17.68 -9.76 -2.36
N VAL A 110 16.64 -10.49 -2.80
CA VAL A 110 15.49 -9.88 -3.50
C VAL A 110 14.77 -8.88 -2.59
N ASP A 111 14.55 -9.26 -1.34
CA ASP A 111 13.88 -8.43 -0.33
C ASP A 111 14.71 -7.19 0.04
N ALA A 112 16.03 -7.32 0.14
CA ALA A 112 16.94 -6.21 0.40
C ALA A 112 16.88 -5.14 -0.72
N ILE A 113 16.74 -5.58 -1.98
CA ILE A 113 16.60 -4.67 -3.14
C ILE A 113 15.18 -4.09 -3.24
N ALA A 114 14.16 -4.88 -2.88
CA ALA A 114 12.77 -4.45 -2.94
C ALA A 114 12.41 -3.44 -1.84
N LEU A 115 13.03 -3.51 -0.67
CA LEU A 115 12.73 -2.63 0.46
C LEU A 115 12.86 -1.13 0.11
N PRO A 116 13.96 -0.64 -0.49
CA PRO A 116 14.05 0.74 -0.96
C PRO A 116 12.92 1.14 -1.93
N CYS A 117 12.50 0.22 -2.81
CA CYS A 117 11.40 0.47 -3.75
C CYS A 117 10.08 0.66 -3.01
N LEU A 118 9.77 -0.20 -2.03
CA LEU A 118 8.58 -0.08 -1.20
C LEU A 118 8.56 1.20 -0.36
N VAL A 119 9.70 1.55 0.23
CA VAL A 119 9.86 2.80 1.01
C VAL A 119 9.64 4.02 0.11
N LEU A 120 10.18 4.03 -1.10
CA LEU A 120 9.92 5.10 -2.07
C LEU A 120 8.42 5.22 -2.38
N GLY A 121 7.74 4.10 -2.64
CA GLY A 121 6.29 4.06 -2.82
C GLY A 121 5.52 4.68 -1.66
N LEU A 122 5.90 4.34 -0.42
CA LEU A 122 5.28 4.90 0.80
C LEU A 122 5.50 6.42 0.92
N VAL A 123 6.72 6.89 0.71
CA VAL A 123 7.05 8.32 0.78
C VAL A 123 6.28 9.13 -0.27
N LEU A 124 6.14 8.57 -1.48
CA LEU A 124 5.39 9.22 -2.56
C LEU A 124 3.88 9.25 -2.30
N GLU A 125 3.36 8.19 -1.69
CA GLU A 125 1.96 8.09 -1.29
C GLU A 125 1.61 9.07 -0.16
N GLN A 126 2.47 9.22 0.85
CA GLN A 126 2.28 10.20 1.94
C GLN A 126 2.24 11.65 1.45
N LYS A 127 3.00 11.97 0.40
CA LYS A 127 3.04 13.32 -0.20
C LYS A 127 1.84 13.60 -1.11
N ARG A 128 0.93 12.62 -1.28
CA ARG A 128 -0.29 12.80 -2.05
C ARG A 128 -1.36 13.43 -1.16
N ALA A 129 -1.97 14.52 -1.62
CA ALA A 129 -3.10 15.12 -0.92
C ALA A 129 -4.23 14.08 -0.77
N PRO A 130 -4.82 13.93 0.44
CA PRO A 130 -5.95 13.04 0.63
C PRO A 130 -7.10 13.46 -0.29
N GLU A 131 -7.77 12.46 -0.86
CA GLU A 131 -8.92 12.63 -1.73
C GLU A 131 -10.04 13.26 -0.92
N GLY A 132 -10.23 14.58 -1.05
CA GLY A 132 -11.16 15.37 -0.24
C GLY A 132 -10.61 16.70 0.31
N ALA A 133 -9.34 17.04 0.06
CA ALA A 133 -8.82 18.39 0.32
C ALA A 133 -8.85 19.23 -0.97
N ARG A 134 -10.03 19.32 -1.62
CA ARG A 134 -10.19 20.29 -2.71
C ARG A 134 -10.27 21.69 -2.06
N PRO A 135 -9.81 22.76 -2.72
CA PRO A 135 -9.92 24.11 -2.18
C PRO A 135 -11.33 24.73 -2.30
N ASP A 136 -12.29 24.09 -2.96
CA ASP A 136 -13.64 24.65 -3.19
C ASP A 136 -14.64 24.37 -2.06
N ASP A 137 -14.27 23.44 -1.18
CA ASP A 137 -15.04 22.90 -0.08
C ASP A 137 -15.14 23.90 1.09
N ASN A 138 -14.31 24.95 1.05
CA ASN A 138 -14.32 26.07 1.98
C ASN A 138 -15.19 27.23 1.47
N GLN A 139 -16.26 26.94 0.74
CA GLN A 139 -17.45 27.79 0.75
C GLN A 139 -18.24 27.40 2.01
N GLY A 140 -17.91 28.03 3.14
CA GLY A 140 -18.83 28.05 4.29
C GLY A 140 -20.23 28.49 3.84
N PRO A 141 -21.28 28.21 4.62
CA PRO A 141 -22.65 28.51 4.21
C PRO A 141 -22.73 29.95 3.69
N GLU A 142 -23.13 30.10 2.43
CA GLU A 142 -23.27 31.39 1.77
C GLU A 142 -24.09 32.29 2.69
N TYR A 143 -23.46 33.30 3.30
CA TYR A 143 -24.10 34.13 4.30
C TYR A 143 -25.17 34.99 3.61
N GLN A 144 -26.39 34.47 3.52
CA GLN A 144 -27.59 35.20 3.10
C GLN A 144 -28.06 36.08 4.25
N GLY A 145 -27.29 37.12 4.55
CA GLY A 145 -27.68 38.17 5.47
C GLY A 145 -28.88 38.97 4.95
N PRO A 146 -29.62 39.68 5.82
CA PRO A 146 -30.76 40.51 5.40
C PRO A 146 -30.33 41.54 4.35
N ARG A 147 -31.03 41.58 3.20
CA ARG A 147 -30.79 42.62 2.19
C ARG A 147 -31.05 43.99 2.80
N PRO A 148 -30.15 44.99 2.65
CA PRO A 148 -30.41 46.34 3.12
C PRO A 148 -31.65 46.88 2.41
N GLN A 149 -32.69 47.22 3.19
CA GLN A 149 -33.87 47.89 2.67
C GLN A 149 -33.45 49.27 2.18
N SER A 150 -33.58 49.52 0.88
CA SER A 150 -33.37 50.85 0.31
C SER A 150 -34.42 51.79 0.90
N THR A 151 -34.02 52.62 1.85
CA THR A 151 -34.85 53.70 2.36
C THR A 151 -34.98 54.75 1.25
N THR A 152 -36.02 54.63 0.43
CA THR A 152 -36.47 55.73 -0.44
C THR A 152 -36.96 56.85 0.46
N ARG A 153 -36.07 57.80 0.74
CA ARG A 153 -36.41 59.06 1.42
C ARG A 153 -37.30 59.86 0.46
N GLY A 154 -38.59 59.92 0.79
CA GLY A 154 -39.57 60.73 0.08
C GLY A 154 -39.13 62.19 0.05
N GLY A 155 -38.92 62.71 -1.15
CA GLY A 155 -38.78 64.15 -1.39
C GLY A 155 -40.16 64.78 -1.40
N GLY A 156 -40.53 65.40 -0.30
CA GLY A 156 -41.62 66.38 -0.27
C GLY A 156 -41.11 67.71 -0.83
N GLY A 157 -41.59 68.09 -2.01
CA GLY A 157 -41.82 69.49 -2.38
C GLY A 157 -43.34 69.64 -2.42
N GLY A 158 -43.96 70.55 -1.68
CA GLY A 158 -43.62 71.95 -1.54
C GLY A 158 -44.78 72.70 -2.19
N ALA A 159 -45.77 73.05 -1.38
CA ALA A 159 -46.84 73.95 -1.78
C ALA A 159 -46.28 75.37 -1.82
N GLU A 160 -46.54 76.08 -2.92
CA GLU A 160 -47.03 77.46 -2.99
C GLU A 160 -47.30 77.84 -4.45
#